data_AF-A0AAU0Y1R0-F1
#
_entry.id   AF-A0AAU0Y1R0-F1
#
_cell.length_a   1.000
_cell.length_b   1.000
_cell.length_c   1.000
_cell.angle_alpha   90.00
_cell.angle_beta   90.00
_cell.angle_gamma   90.00
#
_symmetry.space_group_name_H-M   'P 1'
#
loop_
_entity.id
_entity.type
_entity.pdbx_description
1 polymer ?
#
loop_
_entity_poly.entity_id
_entity_poly.type
_entity_poly.pdbx_seq_one_letter_code
_entity_poly.pdbx_strand_id
1 'polypeptide(L)' 'MSRLADDIEAFQLSSVAILLEEASGTLGDQDADLNDLRRLGHDLTGALKGVLRVAASRGHLLKVSEPHRT' A
#
# COMPACT_ATOMS: atom_id res chain seq x y z
N MET A 1 -9.06 3.51 19.50
CA MET A 1 -8.14 3.58 18.35
C MET A 1 -6.73 3.69 18.90
N SER A 2 -5.89 2.69 18.65
CA SER A 2 -4.59 2.56 19.32
C SER A 2 -3.49 3.10 18.41
N ARG A 3 -2.62 3.97 18.94
CA ARG A 3 -1.43 4.49 18.26
C ARG A 3 -0.57 3.40 17.63
N LEU A 4 -0.52 2.22 18.24
CA LEU A 4 0.24 1.07 17.73
C LEU A 4 -0.26 0.56 16.37
N ALA A 5 -1.58 0.59 16.15
CA ALA A 5 -2.15 0.18 14.87
C ALA A 5 -1.77 1.18 13.77
N ASP A 6 -1.86 2.49 14.09
CA ASP A 6 -1.48 3.56 13.16
C ASP A 6 0.01 3.50 12.80
N ASP A 7 0.89 3.21 13.78
CA ASP A 7 2.34 3.09 13.57
C ASP A 7 2.69 1.87 12.68
N ILE A 8 2.00 0.73 12.86
CA ILE A 8 2.18 -0.47 12.02
C ILE A 8 1.69 -0.20 10.59
N GLU A 9 0.54 0.47 10.44
CA GLU A 9 0.00 0.84 9.12
C GLU A 9 0.92 1.84 8.39
N ALA A 10 1.51 2.81 9.09
CA ALA A 10 2.46 3.77 8.52
C ALA A 10 3.76 3.09 8.05
N PHE A 11 4.26 2.12 8.83
CA PHE A 11 5.41 1.31 8.43
C PHE A 11 5.12 0.49 7.17
N GLN A 12 3.97 -0.17 7.11
CA GLN A 12 3.55 -0.94 5.92
C GLN A 12 3.43 -0.05 4.68
N LEU A 13 2.85 1.15 4.80
CA LEU A 13 2.74 2.11 3.69
C LEU A 13 4.11 2.59 3.19
N SER A 14 5.07 2.79 4.08
CA SER A 14 6.45 3.16 3.72
C SER A 14 7.14 2.05 2.90
N SER A 15 6.97 0.78 3.29
CA SER A 15 7.50 -0.35 2.52
C SER A 15 6.88 -0.47 1.12
N VAL A 16 5.60 -0.11 0.96
CA VAL A 16 4.97 -0.06 -0.37
C VAL A 16 5.58 1.03 -1.26
N ALA A 17 5.96 2.17 -0.70
CA ALA A 17 6.60 3.25 -1.45
C ALA A 17 7.96 2.82 -2.04
N ILE A 18 8.76 2.10 -1.26
CA ILE A 18 10.05 1.55 -1.71
C ILE A 18 9.83 0.53 -2.83
N LEU A 19 8.83 -0.34 -2.68
CA LEU A 19 8.50 -1.35 -3.69
C LEU A 19 8.02 -0.72 -5.01
N LEU A 20 7.33 0.42 -4.95
CA LEU A 20 6.93 1.19 -6.13
C LEU A 20 8.12 1.82 -6.88
N GLU A 21 9.14 2.25 -6.15
CA GLU A 21 10.36 2.82 -6.72
C GLU A 21 11.18 1.74 -7.44
N GLU A 22 11.36 0.58 -6.81
CA GLU A 22 11.99 -0.61 -7.43
C GLU A 22 11.21 -1.09 -8.66
N ALA A 23 9.86 -1.05 -8.58
CA ALA A 23 9.01 -1.40 -9.70
C ALA A 23 9.18 -0.46 -10.88
N SER A 24 9.26 0.85 -10.63
CA SER A 24 9.47 1.84 -11.67
C SER A 24 10.81 1.67 -12.38
N GLY A 25 11.86 1.30 -11.65
CA GLY A 25 13.16 0.97 -12.22
C GLY A 25 13.11 -0.27 -13.11
N THR A 26 12.47 -1.33 -12.63
CA THR A 26 12.36 -2.62 -13.35
C THR A 26 11.46 -2.54 -14.57
N LEU A 27 10.35 -1.78 -14.53
CA LEU A 27 9.49 -1.55 -15.71
C LEU A 27 10.16 -0.67 -16.77
N GLY A 28 11.11 0.18 -16.37
CA GLY A 28 11.89 1.02 -17.28
C GLY A 28 13.05 0.30 -17.96
N ASP A 29 13.40 -0.89 -17.47
CA ASP A 29 14.47 -1.72 -18.04
C ASP A 29 13.93 -2.55 -19.21
N GLN A 30 14.49 -2.33 -20.40
CA GLN A 30 14.11 -3.05 -21.63
C GLN A 30 14.62 -4.49 -21.65
N ASP A 31 15.57 -4.84 -20.77
CA ASP A 31 16.10 -6.18 -20.61
C ASP A 31 15.44 -6.95 -19.45
N ALA A 32 14.42 -6.37 -18.81
CA ALA A 32 13.71 -7.01 -17.70
C ALA A 32 13.10 -8.36 -18.14
N ASP A 33 13.47 -9.43 -17.43
CA ASP A 33 12.94 -10.76 -17.71
C ASP A 33 11.43 -10.81 -17.43
N LEU A 34 10.73 -11.61 -18.22
CA LEU A 34 9.29 -11.81 -18.12
C LEU A 34 8.89 -12.39 -16.76
N ASN A 35 9.80 -13.13 -16.11
CA ASN A 35 9.60 -13.67 -14.76
C ASN A 35 9.72 -12.59 -13.69
N ASP A 36 10.66 -11.65 -13.85
CA ASP A 36 10.82 -10.51 -12.95
C ASP A 36 9.62 -9.55 -13.06
N LEU A 37 9.12 -9.29 -14.28
CA LEU A 37 7.89 -8.52 -14.49
C LEU A 37 6.66 -9.19 -13.87
N ARG A 38 6.56 -10.52 -13.92
CA ARG A 38 5.47 -11.28 -13.28
C ARG A 38 5.54 -11.21 -11.76
N ARG A 39 6.74 -11.39 -11.19
CA ARG A 39 6.98 -11.26 -9.74
C ARG A 39 6.60 -9.86 -9.27
N LEU A 40 7.05 -8.86 -10.00
CA LEU A 40 6.76 -7.47 -9.70
C LEU A 40 5.26 -7.15 -9.77
N GLY A 41 4.55 -7.65 -10.79
CA GLY A 41 3.11 -7.48 -10.89
C GLY A 41 2.35 -8.11 -9.72
N HIS A 42 2.80 -9.27 -9.24
CA HIS A 42 2.25 -9.91 -8.05
C HIS A 42 2.49 -9.07 -6.79
N ASP A 43 3.72 -8.61 -6.60
CA ASP A 43 4.13 -7.84 -5.41
C ASP A 43 3.43 -6.47 -5.36
N LEU A 44 3.31 -5.78 -6.51
CA LEU A 44 2.52 -4.55 -6.64
C LEU A 44 1.04 -4.77 -6.32
N THR A 45 0.45 -5.85 -6.83
CA THR A 45 -0.96 -6.16 -6.56
C THR A 45 -1.18 -6.44 -5.06
N GLY A 46 -0.24 -7.13 -4.41
CA GLY A 46 -0.26 -7.36 -2.96
C GLY A 46 -0.16 -6.06 -2.17
N ALA A 47 0.80 -5.21 -2.53
CA ALA A 47 1.03 -3.91 -1.92
C ALA A 47 -0.20 -3.00 -2.04
N LEU A 48 -0.79 -2.87 -3.23
CA LEU A 48 -1.98 -2.07 -3.48
C LEU A 48 -3.21 -2.58 -2.71
N LYS A 49 -3.39 -3.90 -2.58
CA LYS A 49 -4.44 -4.47 -1.73
C LYS A 49 -4.23 -4.13 -0.25
N GLY A 50 -2.99 -4.13 0.22
CA GLY A 50 -2.62 -3.69 1.57
C GLY A 50 -3.00 -2.23 1.80
N VAL A 51 -2.60 -1.33 0.90
CA VAL A 51 -2.94 0.10 0.96
C VAL A 51 -4.45 0.32 0.93
N LEU A 52 -5.19 -0.38 0.05
CA LEU A 52 -6.64 -0.27 -0.03
C LEU A 52 -7.32 -0.72 1.29
N ARG A 53 -6.81 -1.77 1.93
CA ARG A 53 -7.32 -2.24 3.23
C ARG A 53 -7.11 -1.19 4.32
N VAL A 54 -5.92 -0.59 4.39
CA VAL A 54 -5.60 0.47 5.35
C VAL A 54 -6.47 1.70 5.10
N ALA A 55 -6.60 2.13 3.84
CA ALA A 55 -7.46 3.24 3.47
C ALA A 55 -8.94 2.98 3.80
N ALA A 56 -9.44 1.76 3.55
CA ALA A 56 -10.80 1.36 3.92
C ALA A 56 -10.97 1.36 5.45
N SER A 57 -10.03 0.79 6.20
CA SER A 57 -10.01 0.83 7.67
C SER A 57 -10.09 2.28 8.17
N ARG A 58 -9.19 3.15 7.70
CA ARG A 58 -9.15 4.57 8.08
C ARG A 58 -10.39 5.35 7.62
N GLY A 59 -10.97 5.03 6.47
CA GLY A 59 -12.21 5.61 5.98
C GLY A 59 -13.44 5.17 6.78
N HIS A 60 -13.50 3.91 7.20
CA HIS A 60 -14.50 3.43 8.16
C HIS A 60 -14.34 4.11 9.51
N LEU A 61 -13.10 4.30 9.96
CA LEU A 61 -12.77 4.96 11.21
C LEU A 61 -13.03 6.46 11.18
N LEU A 62 -12.83 7.14 10.06
CA LEU A 62 -13.25 8.53 9.84
C LEU A 62 -14.78 8.65 9.89
N LYS A 63 -15.52 7.78 9.20
CA LYS A 63 -17.00 7.76 9.28
C LYS A 63 -17.53 7.47 10.69
N VAL A 64 -16.84 6.63 11.47
CA VAL A 64 -17.20 6.33 12.87
C VAL A 64 -16.78 7.46 13.82
N SER A 65 -15.70 8.17 13.50
CA SER A 65 -15.14 9.23 14.35
C SER A 65 -15.68 10.62 14.00
N GLU A 66 -16.32 10.80 12.85
CA GLU A 66 -17.16 11.97 12.58
C GLU A 66 -18.35 11.91 13.54
N PRO A 67 -18.37 12.74 14.60
CA PRO A 67 -19.59 12.87 15.38
C PRO A 67 -20.62 13.47 14.43
N HIS A 68 -21.85 12.94 14.44
CA HIS A 68 -22.96 13.55 13.73
C HIS A 68 -23.07 15.01 14.20
N ARG A 69 -22.45 15.93 13.46
CA ARG A 69 -22.67 17.37 13.63
C ARG A 69 -23.97 17.68 12.92
N THR A 70 -25.07 17.40 13.62
CA THR A 70 -26.38 18.01 13.39
C THR A 70 -26.39 19.44 13.89
#